data_AF-A0A382JJU2-F1
#
_entry.id   AF-A0A382JJU2-F1
#
_cell.length_a   1.000
_cell.length_b   1.000
_cell.length_c   1.000
_cell.angle_alpha   90.00
_cell.angle_beta   90.00
_cell.angle_gamma   90.00
#
_symmetry.space_group_name_H-M   'P 1'
#
loop_
_entity.id
_entity.type
_entity.pdbx_description
1 polymer ?
#
loop_
_entity_poly.entity_id
_entity_poly.type
_entity_poly.pdbx_seq_one_letter_code
_entity_poly.pdbx_strand_id
1 'polypeptide(L)' 'MNVVLLEPEIPPNTGNVARLCAATGSQLHLIGPLGFRI' A
#
# COMPACT_ATOMS: atom_id res chain seq x y z
N MET A 1 10.01 3.26 -9.70
CA MET A 1 9.82 1.89 -9.16
C MET A 1 8.35 1.75 -8.79
N ASN A 2 7.75 0.57 -9.01
CA ASN A 2 6.36 0.30 -8.64
C ASN A 2 6.32 -0.70 -7.48
N VAL A 3 5.46 -0.45 -6.51
CA VAL A 3 5.15 -1.35 -5.40
C VAL A 3 3.68 -1.72 -5.50
N VAL A 4 3.38 -3.01 -5.46
CA VAL A 4 2.01 -3.52 -5.59
C VAL A 4 1.65 -4.30 -4.33
N LEU A 5 0.54 -3.93 -3.70
CA LEU A 5 -0.08 -4.73 -2.64
C LEU A 5 -1.36 -5.35 -3.19
N LEU A 6 -1.37 -6.68 -3.26
CA LEU A 6 -2.54 -7.47 -3.64
C LEU A 6 -3.36 -7.78 -2.39
N GLU A 7 -4.63 -7.40 -2.40
CA GLU A 7 -5.63 -7.66 -1.35
C GLU A 7 -5.11 -7.38 0.06
N PRO A 8 -4.64 -6.15 0.35
CA PRO A 8 -4.04 -5.88 1.65
C PRO A 8 -5.09 -5.93 2.77
N GLU A 9 -4.79 -6.72 3.80
CA GLU A 9 -5.72 -6.95 4.93
C GLU A 9 -5.42 -6.08 6.17
N ILE A 10 -4.15 -5.72 6.40
CA ILE A 10 -3.70 -5.08 7.64
C ILE A 10 -3.43 -3.59 7.40
N PRO A 11 -4.30 -2.65 7.86
CA PRO A 11 -4.16 -1.23 7.57
C PRO A 11 -2.82 -0.61 7.99
N PRO A 12 -2.24 -0.92 9.17
CA PRO A 12 -0.90 -0.44 9.54
C PRO A 12 0.21 -0.78 8.54
N ASN A 13 0.13 -1.96 7.90
CA ASN A 13 1.15 -2.39 6.92
C ASN A 13 1.03 -1.53 5.64
N THR A 14 -0.18 -1.34 5.13
CA THR A 14 -0.43 -0.49 3.96
C THR A 14 0.03 0.95 4.23
N GLY A 15 -0.25 1.50 5.41
CA GLY A 15 0.19 2.84 5.80
C GLY A 15 1.72 2.97 5.85
N ASN A 16 2.41 1.97 6.40
CA ASN A 16 3.87 1.94 6.43
C ASN A 16 4.48 1.87 5.02
N VAL A 17 3.91 1.05 4.14
CA VAL A 17 4.34 0.94 2.73
C VAL A 17 4.07 2.23 1.98
N ALA A 18 2.92 2.89 2.20
CA ALA A 18 2.60 4.18 1.60
C ALA A 18 3.63 5.25 1.99
N ARG A 19 4.01 5.31 3.27
CA ARG A 19 5.05 6.22 3.76
C ARG A 19 6.42 5.93 3.12
N LEU A 20 6.78 4.66 2.96
CA LEU A 20 8.01 4.27 2.25
C LEU A 20 7.97 4.69 0.77
N CYS A 21 6.84 4.50 0.10
CA CYS A 21 6.67 4.91 -1.29
C CYS A 21 6.82 6.43 -1.45
N ALA A 22 6.22 7.21 -0.55
CA ALA A 22 6.39 8.66 -0.51
C ALA A 22 7.86 9.07 -0.29
N ALA A 23 8.57 8.41 0.64
CA ALA A 23 9.97 8.72 0.92
C ALA A 23 10.93 8.35 -0.22
N THR A 24 10.59 7.36 -1.04
CA THR A 24 11.45 6.83 -2.11
C THR A 24 11.05 7.29 -3.51
N GLY A 25 9.95 8.05 -3.64
CA GLY A 25 9.37 8.39 -4.94
C GLY A 25 8.83 7.17 -5.71
N SER A 26 8.52 6.07 -5.02
CA SER A 26 7.92 4.89 -5.63
C SER A 26 6.40 5.07 -5.75
N GLN A 27 5.81 4.49 -6.80
CA GLN A 27 4.36 4.49 -6.96
C GLN A 27 3.75 3.25 -6.28
N LEU A 28 2.75 3.46 -5.43
CA LEU A 28 2.02 2.39 -4.74
C LEU A 28 0.72 2.07 -5.48
N HIS A 29 0.51 0.79 -5.79
CA HIS A 29 -0.71 0.26 -6.38
C HIS A 29 -1.37 -0.70 -5.38
N LEU A 30 -2.65 -0.48 -5.07
CA LEU A 30 -3.46 -1.39 -4.27
C LEU A 30 -4.45 -2.10 -5.20
N ILE A 31 -4.43 -3.42 -5.23
CA ILE A 31 -5.23 -4.23 -6.17
C ILE A 31 -6.13 -5.18 -5.40
N GLY A 32 -7.39 -5.31 -5.83
CA GLY A 32 -8.38 -6.17 -5.21
C GLY A 32 -9.11 -5.52 -4.03
N PRO A 33 -10.00 -6.26 -3.33
CA PRO A 33 -10.68 -5.77 -2.14
C PRO A 33 -9.67 -5.42 -1.04
N LEU A 34 -9.87 -4.26 -0.40
CA LEU A 34 -9.12 -3.91 0.81
C LEU A 34 -9.80 -4.59 2.00
N GLY A 35 -9.03 -5.29 2.83
CA GLY A 35 -9.54 -5.91 4.08
C GLY A 35 -9.87 -4.89 5.18
N PHE A 36 -9.79 -3.59 4.88
CA PHE A 36 -10.06 -2.49 5.79
C PHE A 36 -10.79 -1.35 5.09
N ARG A 37 -11.42 -0.48 5.89
CA ARG A 37 -12.02 0.77 5.43
C ARG A 37 -11.09 1.93 5.72
N ILE A 38 -11.08 2.92 4.84
CA ILE A 38 -10.30 4.16 4.94
C ILE A 38 -11.19 5.25 5.54
#